data_AF-A0A1L5FBT0-F1
#
_entry.id   AF-A0A1L5FBT0-F1
#
_cell.length_a   1.000
_cell.length_b   1.000
_cell.length_c   1.000
_cell.angle_alpha   90.00
_cell.angle_beta   90.00
_cell.angle_gamma   90.00
#
_symmetry.space_group_name_H-M   'P 1'
#
loop_
_entity.id
_entity.type
_entity.pdbx_description
1 polymer ?
#
loop_
_entity_poly.entity_id
_entity_poly.type
_entity_poly.pdbx_seq_one_letter_code
_entity_poly.pdbx_strand_id
1 'polypeptide(L)'
;MNLGRRIVYDNQTGKVILDTGEQTDATEERPVWNGITYIDLEYGAYKDEFSRVIKYHVDPTAKTVVFDELQPIPITTEQQIENIAKTLFTFNRAFTNSNKNAELVKAILDAINNLV
;
A
#
# COMPACT_ATOMS: atom_id res chain seq x y z
N MET A 1 16.94 6.34 26.66
CA MET A 1 16.62 7.14 25.46
C MET A 1 15.96 6.25 24.43
N ASN A 2 15.25 6.81 23.45
CA ASN A 2 14.64 6.03 22.38
C ASN A 2 15.53 6.10 21.14
N LEU A 3 15.90 4.94 20.61
CA LEU A 3 16.69 4.82 19.39
C LEU A 3 15.83 4.20 18.29
N GLY A 4 15.84 4.78 17.10
CA GLY A 4 15.17 4.20 15.94
C GLY A 4 15.92 2.99 15.40
N ARG A 5 15.58 2.54 14.19
CA ARG A 5 16.14 1.30 13.62
C ARG A 5 17.54 1.53 13.05
N ARG A 6 18.47 0.58 13.25
CA ARG A 6 19.70 0.49 12.46
C ARG A 6 19.54 -0.63 11.45
N ILE A 7 19.74 -0.31 10.18
CA ILE A 7 19.63 -1.26 9.08
C ILE A 7 21.00 -1.41 8.46
N VAL A 8 21.59 -2.59 8.60
CA VAL A 8 22.82 -3.00 7.93
C VAL A 8 22.43 -3.64 6.60
N TYR A 9 23.09 -3.21 5.52
CA TYR A 9 22.75 -3.64 4.17
C TYR A 9 24.00 -3.80 3.31
N ASP A 10 23.86 -4.60 2.26
CA ASP A 10 24.88 -4.75 1.24
C ASP A 10 24.98 -3.47 0.39
N ASN A 11 26.16 -2.85 0.33
CA ASN A 11 26.34 -1.54 -0.30
C ASN A 11 26.22 -1.56 -1.84
N GLN A 12 26.21 -2.74 -2.47
CA GLN A 12 26.06 -2.86 -3.93
C GLN A 12 24.60 -3.11 -4.32
N THR A 13 23.92 -3.97 -3.57
CA THR A 13 22.58 -4.48 -3.91
C THR A 13 21.47 -3.86 -3.08
N GLY A 14 21.79 -3.19 -1.98
CA GLY A 14 20.80 -2.64 -1.06
C GLY A 14 20.13 -3.68 -0.16
N LYS A 15 20.50 -4.97 -0.31
CA LYS A 15 19.87 -6.07 0.42
C LYS A 15 20.11 -5.94 1.92
N VAL A 16 19.04 -6.00 2.70
CA VAL A 16 19.11 -5.97 4.16
C VAL A 16 19.81 -7.23 4.68
N ILE A 17 20.78 -7.03 5.55
CA ILE A 17 21.54 -8.06 6.25
C ILE A 17 21.07 -8.17 7.70
N LEU A 18 20.87 -7.02 8.36
CA LEU A 18 20.40 -6.94 9.74
C LEU A 18 19.51 -5.71 9.92
N ASP A 19 18.36 -5.90 10.57
CA ASP A 19 17.52 -4.83 11.10
C ASP A 19 17.46 -5.00 12.62
N THR A 20 17.90 -3.98 13.37
CA THR A 20 17.93 -4.05 14.83
C THR A 20 16.56 -3.83 15.47
N GLY A 21 15.57 -3.35 14.71
CA GLY A 21 14.35 -2.78 15.28
C GLY A 21 14.63 -1.50 16.08
N GLU A 22 13.56 -0.98 16.69
CA GLU A 22 13.60 0.17 17.60
C GLU A 22 13.94 -0.27 19.03
N GLN A 23 14.55 0.62 19.80
CA GLN A 23 14.88 0.40 21.20
C GLN A 23 14.30 1.53 22.06
N THR A 24 13.50 1.18 23.07
CA THR A 24 12.74 2.13 23.91
C THR A 24 13.40 2.44 25.26
N ASP A 25 14.53 1.84 25.56
CA ASP A 25 15.19 1.88 26.87
C ASP A 25 16.72 1.89 26.75
N ALA A 26 17.25 2.43 25.64
CA ALA A 26 18.68 2.49 25.42
C ALA A 26 19.37 3.33 26.52
N THR A 27 20.44 2.77 27.09
CA THR A 27 21.26 3.42 28.11
C THR A 27 22.32 4.34 27.52
N GLU A 28 22.64 4.16 26.24
CA GLU A 28 23.66 4.90 25.50
C GLU A 28 23.29 5.02 24.01
N GLU A 29 23.93 5.96 23.32
CA GLU A 29 23.80 6.13 21.86
C GLU A 29 24.42 4.97 21.09
N ARG A 30 23.99 4.74 19.85
CA ARG A 30 24.61 3.68 19.04
C ARG A 30 26.06 4.00 18.71
N PRO A 31 27.00 3.05 18.89
CA PRO A 31 28.37 3.24 18.46
C PRO A 31 28.44 3.39 16.94
N VAL A 32 29.40 4.18 16.46
CA VAL A 32 29.72 4.25 15.04
C VAL A 32 30.47 2.98 14.64
N TRP A 33 30.01 2.30 13.60
CA TRP A 33 30.70 1.11 13.08
C TRP A 33 31.52 1.46 11.84
N ASN A 34 32.85 1.44 11.98
CA ASN A 34 33.74 1.64 10.85
C ASN A 34 33.80 0.38 9.99
N GLY A 35 33.71 0.54 8.67
CA GLY A 35 33.79 -0.57 7.70
C GLY A 35 32.50 -1.37 7.53
N ILE A 36 31.42 -1.03 8.24
CA ILE A 36 30.09 -1.64 8.07
C ILE A 36 29.18 -0.61 7.42
N THR A 37 28.44 -1.02 6.40
CA THR A 37 27.46 -0.15 5.74
C THR A 37 26.12 -0.26 6.46
N TYR A 38 25.62 0.86 6.98
CA TYR A 38 24.33 0.93 7.65
C TYR A 38 23.68 2.31 7.50
N ILE A 39 22.38 2.36 7.73
CA ILE A 39 21.62 3.58 7.99
C ILE A 39 21.02 3.53 9.39
N ASP A 40 20.97 4.68 10.05
CA ASP A 40 20.21 4.87 11.29
C ASP A 40 18.98 5.69 10.97
N LEU A 41 17.83 5.15 11.37
CA LEU A 41 16.54 5.84 11.30
C LEU A 41 16.22 6.45 12.67
N GLU A 42 15.45 7.54 12.64
CA GLU A 42 14.89 8.12 13.85
C GLU A 42 13.86 7.18 14.50
N TYR A 43 13.67 7.31 15.81
CA TYR A 43 12.65 6.57 16.52
C TYR A 43 11.25 6.91 16.00
N GLY A 44 10.46 5.91 15.64
CA GLY A 44 9.13 6.06 15.05
C GLY A 44 9.12 6.25 13.53
N ALA A 45 10.28 6.28 12.86
CA ALA A 45 10.34 6.43 11.42
C ALA A 45 9.69 5.23 10.70
N TYR A 46 8.81 5.53 9.73
CA TYR A 46 8.10 4.53 8.92
C TYR A 46 7.35 3.47 9.76
N LYS A 47 6.78 3.89 10.90
CA LYS A 47 6.10 3.00 11.85
C LYS A 47 5.03 2.13 11.17
N ASP A 48 4.22 2.74 10.31
CA ASP A 48 3.11 2.05 9.65
C ASP A 48 3.60 1.07 8.58
N GLU A 49 4.62 1.45 7.82
CA GLU A 49 5.24 0.61 6.80
C GLU A 49 5.96 -0.58 7.44
N PHE A 50 6.80 -0.35 8.46
CA PHE A 50 7.50 -1.44 9.16
C PHE A 50 6.56 -2.39 9.92
N SER A 51 5.38 -1.93 10.34
CA SER A 51 4.38 -2.84 10.95
C SER A 51 3.75 -3.80 9.96
N ARG A 52 3.82 -3.50 8.66
CA ARG A 52 3.17 -4.25 7.57
C ARG A 52 4.17 -4.80 6.57
N VAL A 53 5.46 -4.53 6.72
CA VAL A 53 6.45 -4.87 5.70
C VAL A 53 6.62 -6.37 5.55
N ILE A 54 6.51 -6.86 4.32
CA ILE A 54 6.86 -8.22 3.92
C ILE A 54 8.29 -8.23 3.41
N LYS A 55 8.63 -7.25 2.56
CA LYS A 55 9.95 -7.12 1.95
C LYS A 55 10.32 -5.65 1.74
N TYR A 56 11.58 -5.34 2.00
CA TYR A 56 12.16 -4.03 1.74
C TYR A 56 13.67 -4.15 1.50
N HIS A 57 14.24 -3.08 0.96
CA HIS A 57 15.68 -2.91 0.80
C HIS A 57 16.09 -1.47 1.12
N VAL A 58 17.39 -1.20 1.11
CA VAL A 58 17.94 0.15 1.22
C VAL A 58 18.47 0.56 -0.14
N ASP A 59 18.08 1.74 -0.64
CA ASP A 59 18.75 2.34 -1.80
C ASP A 59 20.16 2.80 -1.38
N PRO A 60 21.25 2.18 -1.89
CA PRO A 60 22.60 2.53 -1.46
C PRO A 60 23.03 3.95 -1.87
N THR A 61 22.43 4.49 -2.94
CA THR A 61 22.76 5.82 -3.47
C THR A 61 22.09 6.91 -2.65
N ALA A 62 20.79 6.75 -2.42
CA ALA A 62 20.00 7.71 -1.64
C ALA A 62 20.16 7.52 -0.12
N LYS A 63 20.63 6.35 0.32
CA LYS A 63 20.68 5.92 1.72
C LYS A 63 19.31 5.99 2.40
N THR A 64 18.30 5.53 1.70
CA THR A 64 16.90 5.53 2.16
C THR A 64 16.30 4.13 2.09
N VAL A 65 15.34 3.85 2.97
CA VAL A 65 14.57 2.60 2.94
C VAL A 65 13.55 2.64 1.81
N VAL A 66 13.45 1.55 1.06
CA VAL A 66 12.47 1.34 0.00
C VAL A 66 11.66 0.08 0.34
N PHE A 67 10.36 0.26 0.53
CA PHE A 67 9.42 -0.82 0.85
C PHE A 67 8.92 -1.49 -0.44
N ASP A 68 9.43 -2.68 -0.74
CA ASP A 68 9.09 -3.42 -1.95
C ASP A 68 7.70 -4.05 -1.88
N GLU A 69 7.34 -4.56 -0.69
CA GLU A 69 6.09 -5.26 -0.47
C GLU A 69 5.57 -5.00 0.96
N LEU A 70 4.34 -4.51 1.05
CA LEU A 70 3.63 -4.26 2.30
C LEU A 70 2.35 -5.09 2.34
N GLN A 71 2.01 -5.63 3.51
CA GLN A 71 0.67 -6.12 3.78
C GLN A 71 -0.34 -4.98 3.58
N PRO A 72 -1.49 -5.28 2.95
CA PRO A 72 -2.56 -4.30 2.81
C PRO A 72 -2.99 -3.83 4.20
N ILE A 73 -3.33 -2.54 4.30
CA ILE A 73 -3.87 -1.98 5.53
C ILE A 73 -5.16 -2.77 5.85
N PRO A 74 -5.30 -3.34 7.05
CA PRO A 74 -6.53 -4.00 7.45
C PRO A 74 -7.67 -2.98 7.39
N ILE A 75 -8.52 -3.08 6.38
CA ILE A 75 -9.77 -2.33 6.35
C ILE A 75 -10.74 -2.98 7.33
N THR A 76 -11.46 -2.16 8.07
CA THR A 76 -12.49 -2.67 8.98
C THR A 76 -13.61 -3.35 8.17
N THR A 77 -14.34 -4.26 8.80
CA THR A 77 -15.53 -4.87 8.20
C THR A 77 -16.54 -3.81 7.71
N GLU A 78 -16.67 -2.69 8.42
CA GLU A 78 -17.53 -1.57 8.02
C GLU A 78 -17.04 -0.90 6.73
N GLN A 79 -15.73 -0.65 6.59
CA GLN A 79 -15.17 -0.11 5.34
C GLN A 79 -15.32 -1.09 4.17
N GLN A 80 -15.22 -2.40 4.42
CA GLN A 80 -15.53 -3.41 3.41
C GLN A 80 -16.98 -3.32 2.94
N ILE A 81 -17.92 -3.25 3.89
CA ILE A 81 -19.35 -3.14 3.58
C ILE A 81 -19.64 -1.87 2.78
N GLU A 82 -19.04 -0.73 3.16
CA GLU A 82 -19.22 0.54 2.44
C GLU A 82 -18.73 0.45 0.98
N ASN A 83 -17.55 -0.13 0.76
CA ASN A 83 -16.98 -0.32 -0.58
C ASN A 83 -17.83 -1.26 -1.43
N ILE A 84 -18.32 -2.35 -0.86
CA ILE A 84 -19.22 -3.29 -1.54
C ILE A 84 -20.53 -2.59 -1.89
N ALA A 85 -21.14 -1.85 -0.96
CA ALA A 85 -22.40 -1.13 -1.20
C ALA A 85 -22.26 -0.09 -2.33
N LYS A 86 -21.17 0.69 -2.33
CA LYS A 86 -20.86 1.65 -3.41
C LYS A 86 -20.70 0.97 -4.77
N THR A 87 -20.02 -0.18 -4.79
CA THR A 87 -19.80 -0.96 -6.01
C THR A 87 -21.12 -1.53 -6.55
N LEU A 88 -21.94 -2.14 -5.68
CA LEU A 88 -23.25 -2.68 -6.03
C LEU A 88 -24.20 -1.59 -6.54
N PHE A 89 -24.21 -0.42 -5.89
CA PHE A 89 -25.00 0.72 -6.33
C PHE A 89 -24.59 1.19 -7.73
N THR A 90 -23.27 1.33 -7.96
CA THR A 90 -22.73 1.76 -9.25
C THR A 90 -23.07 0.77 -10.35
N PHE A 91 -22.91 -0.53 -10.07
CA PHE A 91 -23.28 -1.61 -10.97
C PHE A 91 -24.77 -1.58 -11.33
N ASN A 92 -25.65 -1.50 -10.32
CA ASN A 92 -27.10 -1.47 -10.54
C ASN A 92 -27.53 -0.27 -11.39
N ARG A 93 -26.95 0.91 -11.13
CA ARG A 93 -27.20 2.11 -11.92
C ARG A 93 -26.80 1.94 -13.39
N ALA A 94 -25.62 1.38 -13.65
CA ALA A 94 -25.15 1.11 -15.01
C ALA A 94 -26.05 0.09 -15.74
N PHE A 95 -26.40 -1.00 -15.07
CA PHE A 95 -27.28 -2.04 -15.60
C PHE A 95 -28.68 -1.49 -15.94
N THR A 96 -29.28 -0.71 -15.03
CA THR A 96 -30.60 -0.10 -15.25
C THR A 96 -30.59 0.86 -16.44
N ASN A 97 -29.54 1.67 -16.59
CA ASN A 97 -29.42 2.57 -17.73
C ASN A 97 -29.27 1.79 -19.05
N SER A 98 -28.50 0.70 -19.05
CA SER A 98 -28.38 -0.17 -20.23
C SER A 98 -29.70 -0.81 -20.63
N ASN A 99 -30.49 -1.28 -19.65
CA ASN A 99 -31.82 -1.85 -19.91
C ASN A 99 -32.78 -0.81 -20.49
N LYS A 100 -32.81 0.41 -19.94
CA LYS A 100 -33.62 1.51 -20.50
C LYS A 100 -33.24 1.82 -21.95
N ASN A 101 -31.95 1.82 -22.28
CA ASN A 101 -31.50 2.01 -23.66
C ASN A 101 -31.96 0.89 -24.59
N ALA A 102 -31.92 -0.38 -24.14
CA ALA A 102 -32.40 -1.52 -24.93
C ALA A 102 -33.92 -1.45 -25.19
N GLU A 103 -34.71 -1.06 -24.19
CA GLU A 103 -36.16 -0.85 -24.35
C GLU A 103 -36.48 0.27 -25.35
N LEU A 104 -35.73 1.38 -25.31
CA LEU A 104 -35.89 2.48 -26.26
C LEU A 104 -35.54 2.05 -27.69
N VAL A 105 -34.44 1.30 -27.88
CA VAL A 105 -34.07 0.75 -29.21
C VAL A 105 -35.16 -0.16 -29.74
N LYS A 106 -35.72 -1.03 -28.89
CA LYS A 106 -36.84 -1.90 -29.28
C LYS A 106 -38.06 -1.08 -29.70
N ALA A 107 -38.44 -0.06 -28.94
CA ALA A 107 -39.56 0.81 -29.27
C ALA A 107 -39.36 1.55 -30.60
N ILE A 108 -38.12 2.00 -30.88
CA ILE A 108 -37.76 2.61 -32.17
C ILE A 108 -37.90 1.59 -33.30
N LEU A 109 -37.41 0.36 -33.13
CA LEU A 109 -37.53 -0.70 -34.13
C LEU A 109 -38.99 -1.06 -34.42
N ASP A 110 -39.80 -1.21 -33.37
CA ASP A 110 -41.24 -1.49 -33.50
C ASP A 110 -41.97 -0.35 -34.22
N ALA A 111 -41.63 0.91 -33.91
CA ALA A 111 -42.19 2.07 -34.59
C ALA A 111 -41.80 2.13 -36.08
N ILE A 112 -40.54 1.82 -36.42
CA ILE A 112 -40.08 1.76 -37.82
C ILE A 112 -40.82 0.66 -38.59
N ASN A 113 -40.97 -0.53 -38.00
CA ASN A 113 -41.64 -1.65 -38.65
C ASN A 113 -43.12 -1.38 -38.94
N ASN A 114 -43.77 -0.51 -38.17
CA ASN A 114 -45.17 -0.12 -38.37
C ASN A 114 -45.36 1.00 -39.41
N LEU A 115 -44.28 1.56 -39.98
CA LEU A 115 -44.31 2.60 -41.03
C LEU A 115 -44.22 2.03 -42.45
N VAL A 116 -43.97 0.71 -42.60
CA VAL A 116 -43.84 -0.01 -43.86
C VAL A 116 -45.03 -0.95 -44.03
#